data_AF-A0A392T948-F1
#
_entry.id   AF-A0A392T948-F1
#
_cell.length_a   1.000
_cell.length_b   1.000
_cell.length_c   1.000
_cell.angle_alpha   90.00
_cell.angle_beta   90.00
_cell.angle_gamma   90.00
#
_symmetry.space_group_name_H-M   'P 1'
#
loop_
_entity.id
_entity.type
_entity.pdbx_description
1 polymer ?
#
loop_
_entity_poly.entity_id
_entity_poly.type
_entity_poly.pdbx_seq_one_letter_code
_entity_poly.pdbx_strand_id
1 'polypeptide(L)'
;REVMEEIDRFDGSTLPTQPQHGSGGAWSYSHSEHELASLLHNLDLNSHFRMPNVYYNTQGLLYSEAMSYRQQFPPPPFYPRFPSPETWTEYR
;
A
#
# COMPACT_ATOMS: atom_id res chain seq x y z
N ARG A 1 42.00 5.76 -15.39
CA ARG A 1 41.55 4.48 -15.99
C ARG A 1 40.95 3.55 -14.93
N GLU A 2 40.41 4.09 -13.83
CA GLU A 2 39.88 3.32 -12.67
C GLU A 2 38.36 3.50 -12.49
N VAL A 3 37.74 4.50 -13.14
CA VAL A 3 36.29 4.78 -12.98
C VAL A 3 35.41 3.76 -13.71
N MET A 4 35.91 3.12 -14.78
CA MET A 4 35.14 2.11 -15.53
C MET A 4 35.07 0.74 -14.81
N GLU A 5 35.95 0.47 -13.84
CA GLU A 5 35.96 -0.81 -13.10
C GLU A 5 35.02 -0.81 -11.87
N GLU A 6 34.52 0.35 -11.44
CA GLU A 6 33.59 0.43 -10.31
C GLU A 6 32.14 0.10 -10.72
N ILE A 7 31.80 0.28 -11.99
CA ILE A 7 30.46 0.05 -12.53
C ILE A 7 30.20 -1.44 -12.82
N ASP A 8 31.26 -2.25 -12.97
CA ASP A 8 31.18 -3.69 -13.26
C ASP A 8 31.09 -4.57 -12.00
N ARG A 9 30.85 -3.97 -10.81
CA ARG A 9 30.68 -4.74 -9.56
C ARG A 9 29.26 -5.23 -9.31
N PHE A 10 28.30 -4.85 -10.15
CA PHE A 10 26.95 -5.39 -10.09
C PHE A 10 26.81 -6.53 -11.10
N ASP A 11 27.28 -7.71 -10.68
CA ASP A 11 26.85 -8.97 -11.26
C ASP A 11 25.31 -9.01 -11.24
N GLY A 12 24.70 -9.16 -12.42
CA GLY A 12 23.25 -9.12 -12.66
C GLY A 12 22.43 -10.18 -11.89
N SER A 13 23.12 -10.99 -11.08
CA SER A 13 22.60 -11.99 -10.14
C SER A 13 21.96 -11.41 -8.88
N THR A 14 22.19 -10.12 -8.57
CA THR A 14 21.74 -9.49 -7.30
C THR A 14 20.75 -8.34 -7.49
N LEU A 15 19.91 -8.41 -8.53
CA LEU A 15 18.62 -7.72 -8.41
C LEU A 15 18.01 -8.21 -7.09
N PRO A 16 17.74 -7.33 -6.09
CA PRO A 16 16.95 -7.74 -4.96
C PRO A 16 15.68 -8.28 -5.58
N THR A 17 15.50 -9.58 -5.48
CA THR A 17 14.25 -10.21 -5.87
C THR A 17 13.29 -9.59 -4.87
N GLN A 18 12.62 -8.51 -5.28
CA GLN A 18 11.41 -8.06 -4.62
C GLN A 18 10.64 -9.36 -4.45
N PRO A 19 10.36 -9.81 -3.20
CA PRO A 19 9.67 -11.05 -3.01
C PRO A 19 8.40 -10.92 -3.83
N GLN A 20 8.38 -11.60 -4.98
CA GLN A 20 7.14 -11.85 -5.69
C GLN A 20 6.40 -12.66 -4.66
N HIS A 21 5.43 -12.02 -4.02
CA HIS A 21 4.58 -12.64 -3.03
C HIS A 21 3.71 -13.63 -3.81
N GLY A 22 4.35 -14.71 -4.26
CA GLY A 22 3.73 -15.86 -4.86
C GLY A 22 3.03 -16.58 -3.73
N SER A 23 1.71 -16.41 -3.69
CA SER A 23 0.73 -17.34 -3.14
C SER A 23 1.27 -18.27 -2.04
N GLY A 24 1.64 -17.69 -0.89
CA GLY A 24 1.99 -18.38 0.33
C GLY A 24 0.82 -18.40 1.31
N GLY A 25 -0.19 -19.21 1.05
CA GLY A 25 -1.11 -19.81 2.04
C GLY A 25 -2.15 -18.94 2.78
N ALA A 26 -2.06 -17.62 2.84
CA ALA A 26 -2.97 -16.81 3.67
C ALA A 26 -3.62 -15.59 2.97
N TRP A 27 -3.19 -15.26 1.75
CA TRP A 27 -3.71 -14.11 1.02
C TRP A 27 -4.91 -14.50 0.17
N SER A 28 -6.08 -13.95 0.48
CA SER A 28 -7.36 -14.30 -0.17
C SER A 28 -7.64 -13.51 -1.46
N TYR A 29 -6.72 -12.65 -1.88
CA TYR A 29 -6.91 -11.73 -2.99
C TYR A 29 -6.03 -12.11 -4.18
N SER A 30 -6.51 -11.78 -5.37
CA SER A 30 -5.83 -12.08 -6.64
C SER A 30 -4.70 -11.08 -6.93
N HIS A 31 -4.82 -9.84 -6.43
CA HIS A 31 -3.80 -8.81 -6.53
C HIS A 31 -2.81 -8.89 -5.37
N SER A 32 -1.61 -8.35 -5.56
CA SER A 32 -0.62 -8.26 -4.49
C SER A 32 -1.10 -7.37 -3.34
N GLU A 33 -0.60 -7.62 -2.14
CA GLU A 33 -0.82 -6.76 -0.99
C GLU A 33 -0.42 -5.30 -1.29
N HIS A 34 0.68 -5.10 -2.02
CA HIS A 34 1.16 -3.78 -2.38
C HIS A 34 0.17 -3.01 -3.28
N GLU A 35 -0.41 -3.68 -4.28
CA GLU A 35 -1.41 -3.06 -5.18
C GLU A 35 -2.67 -2.65 -4.40
N LEU A 36 -3.15 -3.55 -3.53
CA LEU A 36 -4.30 -3.30 -2.66
C LEU A 36 -4.04 -2.14 -1.69
N ALA A 37 -2.90 -2.16 -0.99
CA ALA A 37 -2.51 -1.10 -0.06
C ALA A 37 -2.36 0.25 -0.76
N SER A 38 -1.76 0.27 -1.95
CA SER A 38 -1.58 1.50 -2.74
C SER A 38 -2.90 2.08 -3.20
N LEU A 39 -3.85 1.25 -3.65
CA LEU A 39 -5.18 1.72 -4.04
C LEU A 39 -5.95 2.27 -2.82
N LEU A 40 -5.97 1.54 -1.71
CA LEU A 40 -6.65 1.96 -0.48
C LEU A 40 -6.09 3.28 0.06
N HIS A 41 -4.77 3.42 0.11
CA HIS A 41 -4.11 4.66 0.50
C HIS A 41 -4.54 5.85 -0.36
N ASN A 42 -4.54 5.68 -1.68
CA ASN A 42 -5.00 6.73 -2.59
C ASN A 42 -6.48 7.07 -2.39
N LEU A 43 -7.34 6.08 -2.13
CA LEU A 43 -8.76 6.31 -1.86
C LEU A 43 -8.98 7.10 -0.58
N ASP A 44 -8.19 6.85 0.46
CA ASP A 44 -8.24 7.63 1.70
C ASP A 44 -7.85 9.09 1.45
N LEU A 45 -6.72 9.33 0.80
CA LEU A 45 -6.29 10.69 0.42
C LEU A 45 -7.36 11.41 -0.41
N ASN A 46 -7.94 10.73 -1.41
CA ASN A 46 -8.97 11.33 -2.25
C ASN A 46 -10.26 11.64 -1.49
N SER A 47 -10.66 10.78 -0.56
CA SER A 47 -11.86 11.00 0.27
C SER A 47 -11.71 12.24 1.16
N HIS A 48 -10.50 12.50 1.67
CA HIS A 48 -10.24 13.63 2.57
C HIS A 48 -9.94 14.93 1.83
N PHE A 49 -9.10 14.89 0.80
CA PHE A 49 -8.63 16.09 0.11
C PHE A 49 -9.44 16.43 -1.14
N ARG A 50 -10.34 15.55 -1.58
CA ARG A 50 -11.16 15.72 -2.79
C ARG A 50 -10.31 16.12 -4.00
N MET A 51 -9.23 15.38 -4.22
CA MET A 51 -8.29 15.72 -5.29
C MET A 51 -9.00 15.64 -6.66
N PRO A 52 -8.87 16.65 -7.53
CA PRO A 52 -9.53 16.65 -8.82
C PRO A 52 -8.86 15.65 -9.78
N ASN A 53 -9.62 15.17 -10.77
CA ASN A 53 -9.14 14.35 -11.89
C ASN A 53 -8.54 12.99 -11.51
N VAL A 54 -8.96 12.39 -10.40
CA VAL A 54 -8.60 11.00 -10.06
C VAL A 54 -9.73 10.08 -10.48
N TYR A 55 -9.39 9.08 -11.29
CA TYR A 55 -10.35 8.11 -11.83
C TYR A 55 -9.97 6.70 -11.41
N TYR A 56 -10.96 5.94 -10.94
CA TYR A 56 -10.80 4.54 -10.56
C TYR A 56 -11.67 3.66 -11.44
N ASN A 57 -11.16 2.49 -11.80
CA ASN A 57 -11.98 1.47 -12.42
C ASN A 57 -12.82 0.76 -11.35
N THR A 58 -14.00 1.31 -11.05
CA THR A 58 -14.90 0.78 -10.01
C THR A 58 -15.53 -0.57 -10.38
N GLN A 59 -15.43 -1.00 -11.64
CA GLN A 59 -15.88 -2.30 -12.14
C GLN A 59 -14.75 -3.34 -12.16
N GLY A 60 -13.50 -2.93 -11.89
CA GLY A 60 -12.33 -3.79 -11.91
C GLY A 60 -12.19 -4.63 -10.64
N LEU A 61 -11.57 -5.80 -10.77
CA LEU A 61 -11.37 -6.74 -9.67
C LEU A 61 -10.51 -6.15 -8.54
N LEU A 62 -9.47 -5.37 -8.86
CA LEU A 62 -8.65 -4.70 -7.84
C LEU A 62 -9.49 -3.76 -6.95
N TYR A 63 -10.43 -3.03 -7.56
CA TYR A 63 -11.29 -2.11 -6.81
C TYR A 63 -12.29 -2.86 -5.93
N SER A 64 -12.90 -3.93 -6.44
CA SER A 64 -13.84 -4.74 -5.64
C SER A 64 -13.14 -5.47 -4.49
N GLU A 65 -11.93 -5.99 -4.71
CA GLU A 65 -11.09 -6.57 -3.66
C GLU A 65 -10.71 -5.52 -2.61
N ALA A 66 -10.31 -4.31 -3.03
CA ALA A 66 -10.01 -3.22 -2.11
C ALA A 66 -11.23 -2.81 -1.28
N MET A 67 -12.41 -2.70 -1.89
CA MET A 67 -13.64 -2.37 -1.15
C MET A 67 -14.03 -3.47 -0.17
N SER A 68 -13.84 -4.74 -0.54
CA SER A 68 -14.09 -5.88 0.36
C SER A 68 -13.13 -5.87 1.55
N TYR A 69 -11.83 -5.64 1.31
CA TYR A 69 -10.83 -5.49 2.37
C TYR A 69 -11.19 -4.36 3.31
N ARG A 70 -11.50 -3.17 2.77
CA ARG A 70 -11.88 -1.98 3.55
C ARG A 70 -13.14 -2.19 4.37
N GLN A 71 -14.09 -3.00 3.89
CA GLN A 71 -15.30 -3.32 4.63
C GLN A 71 -15.01 -4.19 5.86
N GLN A 72 -14.08 -5.13 5.72
CA GLN A 72 -13.64 -5.99 6.82
C GLN A 72 -12.75 -5.23 7.82
N PHE A 73 -11.88 -4.36 7.30
CA PHE A 73 -10.92 -3.57 8.07
C PHE A 73 -11.09 -2.08 7.71
N PRO A 74 -12.06 -1.38 8.31
CA PRO A 74 -12.30 0.03 8.02
C PRO A 74 -11.08 0.88 8.40
N PRO A 75 -10.74 1.90 7.60
CA PRO A 75 -9.59 2.73 7.90
C PRO A 75 -9.84 3.55 9.17
N PRO A 76 -8.79 3.83 9.95
CA PRO A 76 -8.91 4.71 11.09
C PRO A 76 -9.36 6.11 10.66
N PRO A 77 -9.97 6.89 11.57
CA PRO A 77 -10.26 8.29 11.30
C PRO A 77 -8.97 9.03 10.92
N PHE A 78 -9.02 9.80 9.82
CA PHE A 78 -7.87 10.59 9.36
C PHE A 78 -7.42 11.63 10.38
N TYR A 79 -8.36 12.14 11.18
CA TYR A 79 -8.09 12.94 12.36
C TYR A 79 -8.58 12.18 13.59
N PRO A 80 -7.72 11.36 14.21
CA PRO A 80 -8.04 10.68 15.45
C PRO A 80 -8.42 11.70 16.53
N ARG A 81 -9.48 11.41 17.28
CA ARG A 81 -9.90 12.23 18.42
C ARG A 81 -9.63 11.47 19.70
N PHE A 82 -8.88 12.11 20.59
CA PHE A 82 -8.53 11.57 21.89
C PHE A 82 -9.28 12.35 22.98
N PRO A 83 -10.08 11.68 23.83
CA PRO A 83 -10.80 12.34 24.90
C PRO A 83 -9.88 12.93 25.97
N SER A 84 -8.69 12.35 26.16
CA SER A 84 -7.73 12.78 27.17
C SER A 84 -6.26 12.61 26.74
N PRO A 85 -5.30 13.30 27.37
CA PRO A 85 -3.88 13.15 27.08
C PRO A 85 -3.34 11.72 27.31
N GLU A 86 -3.93 10.97 28.24
CA GLU A 86 -3.56 9.57 28.52
C GLU A 86 -3.90 8.69 27.31
N THR A 87 -5.11 8.84 26.74
CA THR A 87 -5.52 8.09 25.53
C THR A 87 -4.66 8.41 24.30
N TRP A 88 -4.09 9.62 24.22
CA TRP A 88 -3.10 9.95 23.21
C TRP A 88 -1.76 9.23 23.43
N THR A 89 -1.34 9.10 24.69
CA THR A 89 -0.07 8.44 25.04
C THR A 89 -0.12 6.95 24.77
N GLU A 90 -1.25 6.29 25.02
CA GLU A 90 -1.47 4.87 24.71
C GLU A 90 -1.53 4.59 23.20
N TYR A 91 -1.92 5.58 22.39
CA TYR A 91 -2.00 5.46 20.94
C TYR A 91 -0.63 5.57 20.24
N ARG A 92 0.33 6.28 20.86
CA ARG A 92 1.66 6.55 20.31
C ARG A 92 2.50 5.28 20.12
#